data_AF-A0A0F9SYT1-F1
#
_entry.id   AF-A0A0F9SYT1-F1
#
_cell.length_a   1.000
_cell.length_b   1.000
_cell.length_c   1.000
_cell.angle_alpha   90.00
_cell.angle_beta   90.00
_cell.angle_gamma   90.00
#
_symmetry.space_group_name_H-M   'P 1'
#
loop_
_entity.id
_entity.type
_entity.pdbx_description
1 polymer ?
#
loop_
_entity_poly.entity_id
_entity_poly.type
_entity_poly.pdbx_seq_one_letter_code
_entity_poly.pdbx_strand_id
1 'polypeptide(L)'
;MTGWGTEPWGTGPWGTGGASDLFLVSAFPTSERTVVVELSKTPRQVSVIGDGDALNPASWTVTNQATDEDLVVLASKMFNSTFIFELYTLKKFGDHFATHRVQSLTLRDQNDILLIAPTFVDFLGCKRVQVAATDDSLVDLRSNTVEGDIAAATLVTTSGGDYDTHSGVDLLRKLVIRRITTDPGAFFHYDETYGLGIAVKEPLRITDLPTLKKAVERQVSNEPEFDRVKAQVGINSNGTISLVVRARLRASGKEVILPFRPQIRSVQF
;
A
#
# COMPACT_ATOMS: atom_id res chain seq x y z
N MET A 1 10.53 -6.39 -69.44
CA MET A 1 9.78 -7.15 -68.42
C MET A 1 10.75 -7.44 -67.28
N THR A 2 10.70 -6.60 -66.26
CA THR A 2 11.61 -6.50 -65.11
C THR A 2 10.81 -5.71 -64.06
N GLY A 3 10.59 -6.08 -62.82
CA GLY A 3 10.82 -7.27 -62.01
C GLY A 3 10.12 -6.90 -60.70
N TRP A 4 9.17 -7.72 -60.25
CA TRP A 4 8.42 -7.45 -59.02
C TRP A 4 9.24 -7.89 -57.79
N GLY A 5 9.30 -7.04 -56.77
CA GLY A 5 9.50 -7.42 -55.37
C GLY A 5 10.90 -7.85 -54.94
N THR A 6 11.74 -6.88 -54.54
CA THR A 6 12.94 -7.13 -53.72
C THR A 6 12.96 -6.31 -52.42
N GLU A 7 11.89 -5.59 -52.08
CA GLU A 7 11.85 -4.81 -50.85
C GLU A 7 11.35 -5.67 -49.68
N PRO A 8 12.05 -5.64 -48.52
CA PRO A 8 11.55 -6.23 -47.28
C PRO A 8 10.18 -5.67 -46.94
N TRP A 9 9.23 -6.56 -46.62
CA TRP A 9 7.87 -6.22 -46.20
C TRP A 9 7.83 -4.97 -45.29
N GLY A 10 7.19 -3.89 -45.74
CA GLY A 10 6.75 -2.78 -44.86
C GLY A 10 7.43 -1.41 -44.98
N THR A 11 8.41 -1.20 -45.87
CA THR A 11 9.11 0.10 -45.97
C THR A 11 8.67 1.01 -47.12
N GLY A 12 7.71 0.57 -47.95
CA GLY A 12 7.13 1.43 -48.99
C GLY A 12 6.17 2.47 -48.41
N PRO A 13 5.88 3.58 -49.12
CA PRO A 13 4.91 4.61 -48.71
C PRO A 13 3.48 4.10 -48.44
N TRP A 14 3.19 2.85 -48.83
CA TRP A 14 1.92 2.14 -48.62
C TRP A 14 2.01 1.07 -47.51
N GLY A 15 3.19 0.85 -46.91
CA GLY A 15 3.48 -0.20 -45.94
C GLY A 15 3.75 0.28 -44.52
N THR A 16 3.84 1.59 -44.31
CA THR A 16 3.94 2.20 -42.98
C THR A 16 2.58 2.84 -42.69
N GLY A 17 1.85 2.27 -41.73
CA GLY A 17 0.60 2.85 -41.24
C GLY A 17 0.80 4.33 -41.00
N GLY A 18 -0.06 5.15 -41.61
CA GLY A 18 0.01 6.59 -41.44
C GLY A 18 -0.10 6.92 -39.96
N ALA A 19 0.42 8.08 -39.54
CA ALA A 19 0.18 8.64 -38.21
C ALA A 19 -1.34 8.82 -37.88
N SER A 20 -2.20 8.47 -38.84
CA SER A 20 -3.64 8.41 -38.78
C SER A 20 -4.23 7.04 -38.43
N ASP A 21 -3.47 5.95 -38.28
CA ASP A 21 -4.05 4.61 -38.20
C ASP A 21 -4.21 4.11 -36.76
N LEU A 22 -5.25 3.30 -36.51
CA LEU A 22 -5.54 2.75 -35.17
C LEU A 22 -4.76 1.44 -34.98
N PHE A 23 -3.93 1.37 -33.94
CA PHE A 23 -3.22 0.16 -33.51
C PHE A 23 -2.94 0.20 -32.00
N LEU A 24 -2.56 -0.95 -31.42
CA LEU A 24 -2.20 -1.03 -29.99
C LEU A 24 -0.75 -0.57 -29.79
N VAL A 25 -0.53 0.36 -28.87
CA VAL A 25 0.78 0.95 -28.60
C VAL A 25 1.47 0.26 -27.44
N SER A 26 0.78 0.16 -26.30
CA SER A 26 1.34 -0.39 -25.08
C SER A 26 0.25 -0.98 -24.17
N ALA A 27 0.64 -1.87 -23.26
CA ALA A 27 -0.20 -2.35 -22.19
C ALA A 27 0.61 -2.44 -20.89
N PHE A 28 0.01 -2.02 -19.77
CA PHE A 28 0.64 -2.05 -18.45
C PHE A 28 -0.38 -2.47 -17.39
N PRO A 29 -0.07 -3.46 -16.54
CA PRO A 29 -1.00 -3.90 -15.52
C PRO A 29 -1.01 -2.94 -14.32
N THR A 30 -2.19 -2.49 -13.89
CA THR A 30 -2.36 -1.64 -12.70
C THR A 30 -2.74 -2.45 -11.46
N SER A 31 -3.30 -3.65 -11.65
CA SER A 31 -3.66 -4.57 -10.57
C SER A 31 -3.53 -6.02 -11.03
N GLU A 32 -3.76 -6.99 -10.13
CA GLU A 32 -3.81 -8.43 -10.48
C GLU A 32 -4.92 -8.79 -11.50
N ARG A 33 -5.84 -7.88 -11.82
CA ARG A 33 -6.99 -8.13 -12.71
C ARG A 33 -7.24 -6.99 -13.70
N THR A 34 -6.36 -6.00 -13.70
CA THR A 34 -6.62 -4.74 -14.40
C THR A 34 -5.41 -4.35 -15.22
N VAL A 35 -5.61 -4.13 -16.51
CA VAL A 35 -4.58 -3.70 -17.45
C VAL A 35 -5.00 -2.43 -18.15
N VAL A 36 -4.11 -1.45 -18.17
CA VAL A 36 -4.28 -0.23 -18.96
C VAL A 36 -3.64 -0.44 -20.32
N VAL A 37 -4.38 -0.08 -21.36
CA VAL A 37 -4.00 -0.26 -22.77
C VAL A 37 -4.02 1.10 -23.44
N GLU A 38 -2.96 1.41 -24.16
CA GLU A 38 -2.81 2.62 -24.94
C GLU A 38 -2.94 2.30 -26.43
N LEU A 39 -3.73 3.12 -27.12
CA LEU A 39 -3.94 3.07 -28.56
C LEU A 39 -3.27 4.26 -29.24
N SER A 40 -2.93 4.12 -30.52
CA SER A 40 -2.27 5.17 -31.30
C SER A 40 -3.12 6.43 -31.52
N LYS A 41 -4.45 6.28 -31.45
CA LYS A 41 -5.44 7.36 -31.56
C LYS A 41 -6.76 6.94 -30.90
N THR A 42 -7.69 7.90 -30.82
CA THR A 42 -9.03 7.65 -30.25
C THR A 42 -9.78 6.60 -31.08
N PRO A 43 -10.14 5.44 -30.49
CA PRO A 43 -11.01 4.46 -31.13
C PRO A 43 -12.47 4.94 -31.10
N ARG A 44 -13.36 4.17 -31.73
CA ARG A 44 -14.79 4.25 -31.48
C ARG A 44 -15.05 3.93 -30.00
N GLN A 45 -15.79 4.81 -29.32
CA GLN A 45 -16.05 4.72 -27.88
C GLN A 45 -17.47 5.23 -27.53
N VAL A 46 -18.48 4.70 -28.19
CA VAL A 46 -19.87 5.17 -28.14
C VAL A 46 -20.75 4.26 -27.27
N SER A 47 -20.52 2.94 -27.30
CA SER A 47 -21.42 1.96 -26.66
C SER A 47 -20.68 0.77 -26.07
N VAL A 48 -21.05 0.39 -24.84
CA VAL A 48 -20.51 -0.79 -24.12
C VAL A 48 -20.94 -2.14 -24.72
N ILE A 49 -21.83 -2.14 -25.72
CA ILE A 49 -22.27 -3.34 -26.46
C ILE A 49 -22.08 -3.19 -27.98
N GLY A 50 -21.50 -2.08 -28.44
CA GLY A 50 -21.28 -1.84 -29.86
C GLY A 50 -20.17 -2.71 -30.41
N ASP A 51 -20.37 -3.33 -31.56
CA ASP A 51 -19.33 -4.14 -32.21
C ASP A 51 -18.13 -3.26 -32.58
N GLY A 52 -16.92 -3.71 -32.20
CA GLY A 52 -15.68 -2.98 -32.44
C GLY A 52 -15.50 -1.69 -31.65
N ASP A 53 -16.39 -1.44 -30.70
CA ASP A 53 -16.31 -0.30 -29.79
C ASP A 53 -15.31 -0.60 -28.66
N ALA A 54 -14.45 0.35 -28.32
CA ALA A 54 -13.45 0.19 -27.28
C ALA A 54 -14.05 0.05 -25.88
N LEU A 55 -15.28 0.54 -25.66
CA LEU A 55 -15.99 0.34 -24.40
C LEU A 55 -16.64 -1.05 -24.29
N ASN A 56 -16.77 -1.78 -25.40
CA ASN A 56 -17.33 -3.11 -25.40
C ASN A 56 -16.25 -4.13 -24.99
N PRO A 57 -16.45 -4.87 -23.88
CA PRO A 57 -15.50 -5.90 -23.44
C PRO A 57 -15.23 -6.98 -24.49
N ALA A 58 -16.23 -7.29 -25.32
CA ALA A 58 -16.11 -8.28 -26.39
C ALA A 58 -15.16 -7.85 -27.53
N SER A 59 -14.79 -6.57 -27.59
CA SER A 59 -13.79 -6.07 -28.54
C SER A 59 -12.36 -6.42 -28.13
N TRP A 60 -12.17 -6.95 -26.92
CA TRP A 60 -10.86 -7.20 -26.33
C TRP A 60 -10.68 -8.67 -25.97
N THR A 61 -9.45 -9.14 -26.08
CA THR A 61 -9.06 -10.48 -25.64
C THR A 61 -7.80 -10.34 -24.78
N VAL A 62 -7.77 -11.02 -23.63
CA VAL A 62 -6.61 -11.03 -22.75
C VAL A 62 -6.26 -12.46 -22.41
N THR A 63 -5.08 -12.91 -22.82
CA THR A 63 -4.63 -14.29 -22.61
C THR A 63 -3.32 -14.35 -21.85
N ASN A 64 -3.14 -15.42 -21.07
CA ASN A 64 -1.85 -15.80 -20.52
C ASN A 64 -1.05 -16.56 -21.59
N GLN A 65 0.13 -16.05 -21.95
CA GLN A 65 0.93 -16.63 -23.05
C GLN A 65 1.60 -17.96 -22.69
N ALA A 66 1.74 -18.29 -21.40
CA ALA A 66 2.32 -19.55 -20.97
C ALA A 66 1.30 -20.70 -20.93
N THR A 67 0.04 -20.40 -20.61
CA THR A 67 -1.03 -21.40 -20.44
C THR A 67 -2.08 -21.38 -21.54
N ASP A 68 -2.05 -20.37 -22.42
CA ASP A 68 -3.10 -20.06 -23.40
C ASP A 68 -4.49 -19.88 -22.76
N GLU A 69 -4.52 -19.50 -21.48
CA GLU A 69 -5.75 -19.30 -20.73
C GLU A 69 -6.36 -17.93 -21.07
N ASP A 70 -7.64 -17.93 -21.48
CA ASP A 70 -8.44 -16.71 -21.58
C ASP A 70 -8.84 -16.21 -20.18
N LEU A 71 -8.53 -14.94 -19.92
CA LEU A 71 -8.78 -14.26 -18.67
C LEU A 71 -10.14 -13.54 -18.64
N VAL A 72 -10.86 -13.51 -19.77
CA VAL A 72 -12.20 -12.94 -19.98
C VAL A 72 -12.30 -11.48 -19.52
N VAL A 73 -12.42 -10.56 -20.47
CA VAL A 73 -12.65 -9.13 -20.18
C VAL A 73 -14.10 -8.92 -19.78
N LEU A 74 -14.32 -8.43 -18.55
CA LEU A 74 -15.65 -8.14 -17.99
C LEU A 74 -16.10 -6.71 -18.28
N ALA A 75 -15.16 -5.77 -18.29
CA ALA A 75 -15.44 -4.36 -18.49
C ALA A 75 -14.25 -3.68 -19.17
N SER A 76 -14.55 -2.68 -19.99
CA SER A 76 -13.59 -1.72 -20.52
C SER A 76 -14.07 -0.32 -20.17
N LYS A 77 -13.16 0.54 -19.70
CA LYS A 77 -13.48 1.96 -19.43
C LYS A 77 -12.38 2.86 -19.97
N MET A 78 -12.73 4.08 -20.34
CA MET A 78 -11.75 5.12 -20.66
C MET A 78 -10.95 5.52 -19.40
N PHE A 79 -9.65 5.72 -19.53
CA PHE A 79 -8.75 6.04 -18.42
C PHE A 79 -7.85 7.24 -18.77
N ASN A 80 -8.05 8.37 -18.09
CA ASN A 80 -7.28 9.62 -18.23
C ASN A 80 -7.26 10.30 -19.61
N SER A 81 -7.48 9.59 -20.71
CA SER A 81 -7.44 10.08 -22.09
C SER A 81 -8.36 9.25 -23.01
N THR A 82 -8.75 9.80 -24.16
CA THR A 82 -9.67 9.16 -25.13
C THR A 82 -9.06 8.00 -25.90
N PHE A 83 -7.75 7.77 -25.82
CA PHE A 83 -7.05 6.67 -26.47
C PHE A 83 -6.42 5.70 -25.46
N ILE A 84 -6.74 5.84 -24.17
CA ILE A 84 -6.24 4.97 -23.10
C ILE A 84 -7.44 4.32 -22.40
N PHE A 85 -7.40 3.01 -22.27
CA PHE A 85 -8.51 2.21 -21.73
C PHE A 85 -8.01 1.28 -20.64
N GLU A 86 -8.81 1.14 -19.58
CA GLU A 86 -8.57 0.17 -18.52
C GLU A 86 -9.52 -1.02 -18.70
N LEU A 87 -8.93 -2.21 -18.82
CA LEU A 87 -9.63 -3.48 -19.00
C LEU A 87 -9.65 -4.26 -17.68
N TYR A 88 -10.83 -4.75 -17.30
CA TYR A 88 -11.04 -5.57 -16.11
C TYR A 88 -11.25 -7.02 -16.51
N THR A 89 -10.48 -7.93 -15.91
CA THR A 89 -10.51 -9.35 -16.23
C THR A 89 -11.17 -10.18 -15.11
N LEU A 90 -11.88 -11.24 -15.51
CA LEU A 90 -12.56 -12.16 -14.60
C LEU A 90 -11.57 -13.02 -13.82
N LYS A 91 -10.42 -13.34 -14.41
CA LYS A 91 -9.34 -14.11 -13.80
C LYS A 91 -8.16 -13.21 -13.45
N LYS A 92 -7.30 -13.68 -12.55
CA LYS A 92 -6.10 -12.94 -12.19
C LYS A 92 -5.04 -13.14 -13.26
N PHE A 93 -4.21 -12.13 -13.48
CA PHE A 93 -2.93 -12.30 -14.14
C PHE A 93 -2.06 -13.28 -13.36
N GLY A 94 -1.18 -13.98 -14.07
CA GLY A 94 -0.07 -14.71 -13.48
C GLY A 94 0.88 -13.78 -12.73
N ASP A 95 1.97 -14.36 -12.20
CA ASP A 95 2.96 -13.58 -11.47
C ASP A 95 3.66 -12.52 -12.34
N HIS A 96 4.50 -11.70 -11.71
CA HIS A 96 5.28 -10.67 -12.40
C HIS A 96 6.28 -11.15 -13.46
N PHE A 97 6.51 -12.45 -13.58
CA PHE A 97 7.32 -13.04 -14.66
C PHE A 97 6.44 -13.63 -15.77
N ALA A 98 5.16 -13.87 -15.52
CA ALA A 98 4.22 -14.37 -16.50
C ALA A 98 3.90 -13.29 -17.55
N THR A 99 4.05 -13.65 -18.82
CA THR A 99 3.68 -12.82 -19.96
C THR A 99 2.21 -13.02 -20.31
N HIS A 100 1.52 -11.91 -20.51
CA HIS A 100 0.14 -11.84 -20.95
C HIS A 100 0.06 -11.03 -22.24
N ARG A 101 -1.00 -11.25 -23.01
CA ARG A 101 -1.26 -10.54 -24.26
C ARG A 101 -2.61 -9.88 -24.19
N VAL A 102 -2.66 -8.58 -24.49
CA VAL A 102 -3.90 -7.92 -24.89
C VAL A 102 -3.97 -7.95 -26.41
N GLN A 103 -5.11 -8.33 -26.96
CA GLN A 103 -5.35 -8.38 -28.39
C GLN A 103 -6.73 -7.81 -28.72
N SER A 104 -6.86 -7.23 -29.90
CA SER A 104 -8.14 -7.01 -30.54
C SER A 104 -8.06 -7.29 -32.04
N LEU A 105 -9.14 -7.84 -32.60
CA LEU A 105 -9.30 -8.03 -34.04
C LEU A 105 -10.53 -7.28 -34.59
N THR A 106 -11.26 -6.59 -33.72
CA THR A 106 -12.56 -6.01 -34.02
C THR A 106 -12.62 -4.51 -33.77
N LEU A 107 -11.68 -3.94 -33.00
CA LEU A 107 -11.63 -2.52 -32.69
C LEU A 107 -11.66 -1.66 -33.95
N ARG A 108 -12.46 -0.61 -33.91
CA ARG A 108 -12.60 0.38 -34.98
C ARG A 108 -12.26 1.77 -34.49
N ASP A 109 -11.83 2.62 -35.41
CA ASP A 109 -11.66 4.05 -35.14
C ASP A 109 -12.99 4.81 -35.19
N GLN A 110 -12.95 6.12 -34.95
CA GLN A 110 -14.13 6.99 -35.01
C GLN A 110 -14.81 7.06 -36.39
N ASN A 111 -14.11 6.68 -37.46
CA ASN A 111 -14.60 6.61 -38.83
C ASN A 111 -15.00 5.18 -39.25
N ASP A 112 -15.11 4.27 -38.27
CA ASP A 112 -15.46 2.86 -38.45
C ASP A 112 -14.42 2.01 -39.21
N ILE A 113 -13.19 2.50 -39.31
CA ILE A 113 -12.06 1.77 -39.92
C ILE A 113 -11.46 0.82 -38.89
N LEU A 114 -11.27 -0.44 -39.29
CA LEU A 114 -10.71 -1.49 -38.43
C LEU A 114 -9.26 -1.19 -38.02
N LEU A 115 -8.87 -1.61 -36.81
CA LEU A 115 -7.48 -1.52 -36.39
C LEU A 115 -6.55 -2.29 -37.33
N ILE A 116 -5.32 -1.80 -37.45
CA ILE A 116 -4.24 -2.45 -38.19
C ILE A 116 -3.16 -2.97 -37.24
N ALA A 117 -2.18 -3.67 -37.79
CA ALA A 117 -1.04 -4.17 -37.01
C ALA A 117 -0.24 -3.00 -36.39
N PRO A 118 0.26 -3.16 -35.15
CA PRO A 118 0.09 -4.31 -34.26
C PRO A 118 -1.32 -4.42 -33.65
N THR A 119 -1.91 -5.62 -33.76
CA THR A 119 -3.24 -5.95 -33.22
C THR A 119 -3.19 -6.50 -31.79
N PHE A 120 -1.99 -6.67 -31.25
CA PHE A 120 -1.74 -7.16 -29.91
C PHE A 120 -0.51 -6.48 -29.30
N VAL A 121 -0.47 -6.46 -27.97
CA VAL A 121 0.69 -6.04 -27.18
C VAL A 121 0.84 -6.97 -25.98
N ASP A 122 2.08 -7.27 -25.63
CA ASP A 122 2.42 -8.14 -24.51
C ASP A 122 2.77 -7.30 -23.28
N PHE A 123 2.40 -7.81 -22.10
CA PHE A 123 2.71 -7.20 -20.80
C PHE A 123 3.06 -8.28 -19.77
N LEU A 124 3.86 -7.92 -18.76
CA LEU A 124 4.15 -8.80 -17.62
C LEU A 124 3.03 -8.73 -16.59
N GLY A 125 2.82 -9.77 -15.78
CA GLY A 125 1.87 -9.71 -14.67
C GLY A 125 2.26 -8.70 -13.58
N CYS A 126 1.36 -8.48 -12.61
CA CYS A 126 1.69 -7.67 -11.44
C CYS A 126 2.39 -8.51 -10.38
N LYS A 127 3.40 -7.92 -9.72
CA LYS A 127 3.89 -8.48 -8.47
C LYS A 127 2.80 -8.26 -7.44
N ARG A 128 2.23 -9.35 -6.91
CA ARG A 128 1.39 -9.27 -5.72
C ARG A 128 2.21 -8.56 -4.65
N VAL A 129 1.77 -7.36 -4.26
CA VAL A 129 2.08 -6.90 -2.92
C VAL A 129 1.37 -7.93 -2.05
N GLN A 130 2.13 -8.92 -1.57
CA GLN A 130 1.70 -9.63 -0.38
C GLN A 130 1.66 -8.53 0.67
N VAL A 131 0.48 -7.92 0.81
CA VAL A 131 0.00 -7.64 2.15
C VAL A 131 0.08 -9.00 2.78
N ALA A 132 1.18 -9.26 3.49
CA ALA A 132 1.32 -10.45 4.31
C ALA A 132 -0.04 -10.58 4.97
N ALA A 133 -0.67 -11.76 4.86
CA ALA A 133 -1.87 -12.04 5.61
C ALA A 133 -1.63 -11.41 6.97
N THR A 134 -2.43 -10.37 7.28
CA THR A 134 -2.25 -9.68 8.54
C THR A 134 -2.35 -10.81 9.53
N ASP A 135 -1.23 -11.16 10.15
CA ASP A 135 -1.30 -11.52 11.55
C ASP A 135 -2.28 -10.49 12.09
N ASP A 136 -3.28 -10.94 12.83
CA ASP A 136 -4.25 -10.09 13.54
C ASP A 136 -3.54 -9.08 14.50
N SER A 137 -2.21 -8.93 14.39
CA SER A 137 -1.42 -7.78 14.74
C SER A 137 -2.18 -6.49 14.45
N LEU A 138 -2.46 -5.80 15.54
CA LEU A 138 -2.82 -4.40 15.53
C LEU A 138 -1.92 -3.64 14.54
N VAL A 139 -2.55 -2.77 13.76
CA VAL A 139 -1.90 -1.83 12.85
C VAL A 139 -2.38 -0.44 13.23
N ASP A 140 -1.45 0.52 13.31
CA ASP A 140 -1.77 1.94 13.50
C ASP A 140 -1.05 2.77 12.45
N LEU A 141 -1.51 4.00 12.23
CA LEU A 141 -0.86 4.94 11.33
C LEU A 141 0.53 5.30 11.87
N ARG A 142 1.53 5.27 11.00
CA ARG A 142 2.88 5.66 11.35
C ARG A 142 2.92 7.15 11.64
N SER A 143 3.55 7.49 12.76
CA SER A 143 3.82 8.88 13.13
C SER A 143 5.28 9.02 13.54
N ASN A 144 5.99 10.00 12.99
CA ASN A 144 7.33 10.35 13.42
C ASN A 144 7.24 11.44 14.48
N THR A 145 7.87 11.22 15.63
CA THR A 145 8.04 12.27 16.64
C THR A 145 8.96 13.36 16.11
N VAL A 146 8.58 14.62 16.34
CA VAL A 146 9.46 15.76 16.06
C VAL A 146 10.59 15.74 17.09
N GLU A 147 11.83 15.98 16.65
CA GLU A 147 12.99 15.93 17.54
C GLU A 147 12.82 16.90 18.72
N GLY A 148 12.82 16.38 19.94
CA GLY A 148 12.64 17.15 21.17
C GLY A 148 11.20 17.24 21.71
N ASP A 149 10.20 16.73 20.99
CA ASP A 149 8.80 16.72 21.43
C ASP A 149 8.15 15.33 21.19
N ILE A 150 7.78 14.69 22.30
CA ILE A 150 7.17 13.35 22.31
C ILE A 150 5.66 13.44 22.06
N ALA A 151 5.06 14.62 22.25
CA ALA A 151 3.63 14.86 22.05
C ALA A 151 3.33 15.36 20.61
N ALA A 152 4.29 16.02 19.96
CA ALA A 152 4.18 16.40 18.56
C ALA A 152 4.64 15.26 17.65
N ALA A 153 3.69 14.63 16.95
CA ALA A 153 3.99 13.61 15.95
C ALA A 153 3.32 13.94 14.61
N THR A 154 4.06 13.77 13.52
CA THR A 154 3.55 13.97 12.15
C THR A 154 3.27 12.63 11.51
N LEU A 155 2.11 12.52 10.85
CA LEU A 155 1.78 11.34 10.06
C LEU A 155 2.74 11.21 8.89
N VAL A 156 3.19 9.98 8.63
CA VAL A 156 4.11 9.68 7.54
C VAL A 156 3.30 9.18 6.34
N THR A 157 3.58 9.71 5.16
CA THR A 157 3.02 9.21 3.90
C THR A 157 4.05 8.36 3.15
N THR A 158 3.55 7.40 2.40
CA THR A 158 4.32 6.57 1.47
C THR A 158 4.57 7.34 0.17
N SER A 159 5.50 6.86 -0.66
CA SER A 159 5.75 7.42 -2.00
C SER A 159 4.54 7.32 -2.93
N GLY A 160 3.54 6.49 -2.61
CA GLY A 160 2.28 6.37 -3.35
C GLY A 160 1.19 7.35 -2.90
N GLY A 161 1.44 8.19 -1.89
CA GLY A 161 0.46 9.13 -1.36
C GLY A 161 -0.43 8.59 -0.24
N ASP A 162 -0.39 7.29 0.03
CA ASP A 162 -1.09 6.67 1.18
C ASP A 162 -0.37 6.91 2.50
N TYR A 163 -1.06 6.76 3.63
CA TYR A 163 -0.43 6.78 4.95
C TYR A 163 0.39 5.52 5.22
N ASP A 164 1.61 5.71 5.72
CA ASP A 164 2.45 4.61 6.18
C ASP A 164 1.89 4.06 7.52
N THR A 165 2.19 2.80 7.82
CA THR A 165 1.64 2.11 9.00
C THR A 165 2.75 1.55 9.89
N HIS A 166 2.42 1.38 11.17
CA HIS A 166 3.22 0.69 12.18
C HIS A 166 2.49 -0.56 12.64
N SER A 167 3.21 -1.67 12.72
CA SER A 167 2.74 -2.94 13.24
C SER A 167 3.80 -3.59 14.14
N GLY A 168 3.42 -4.66 14.83
CA GLY A 168 4.33 -5.45 15.65
C GLY A 168 4.97 -4.64 16.80
N VAL A 169 6.27 -4.82 17.02
CA VAL A 169 6.99 -4.26 18.19
C VAL A 169 7.00 -2.73 18.21
N ASP A 170 7.08 -2.07 17.05
CA ASP A 170 7.11 -0.61 17.00
C ASP A 170 5.74 -0.02 17.35
N LEU A 171 4.65 -0.69 16.96
CA LEU A 171 3.31 -0.33 17.42
C LEU A 171 3.17 -0.54 18.92
N LEU A 172 3.62 -1.68 19.45
CA LEU A 172 3.55 -1.96 20.89
C LEU A 172 4.30 -0.90 21.71
N ARG A 173 5.44 -0.43 21.21
CA ARG A 173 6.16 0.71 21.80
C ARG A 173 5.28 1.96 21.84
N LYS A 174 4.61 2.28 20.72
CA LYS A 174 3.73 3.44 20.59
C LYS A 174 2.53 3.36 21.56
N LEU A 175 1.89 2.20 21.67
CA LEU A 175 0.77 1.97 22.59
C LEU A 175 1.19 2.13 24.06
N VAL A 176 2.33 1.54 24.44
CA VAL A 176 2.90 1.71 25.78
C VAL A 176 3.19 3.17 26.09
N ILE A 177 3.80 3.92 25.16
CA ILE A 177 4.05 5.36 25.36
C ILE A 177 2.74 6.10 25.57
N ARG A 178 1.75 5.92 24.69
CA ARG A 178 0.44 6.58 24.81
C ARG A 178 -0.21 6.29 26.16
N ARG A 179 -0.23 5.04 26.60
CA ARG A 179 -0.83 4.67 27.89
C ARG A 179 -0.11 5.28 29.08
N ILE A 180 1.20 5.52 28.99
CA ILE A 180 1.96 6.15 30.07
C ILE A 180 1.77 7.67 30.09
N THR A 181 1.73 8.31 28.92
CA THR A 181 1.71 9.79 28.82
C THR A 181 0.32 10.39 28.77
N THR A 182 -0.72 9.63 28.39
CA THR A 182 -2.10 10.11 28.34
C THR A 182 -2.65 10.30 29.74
N ASP A 183 -3.30 11.45 29.99
CA ASP A 183 -3.99 11.73 31.24
C ASP A 183 -5.20 10.81 31.46
N PRO A 184 -5.43 10.32 32.68
CA PRO A 184 -6.66 9.62 33.02
C PRO A 184 -7.91 10.40 32.61
N GLY A 185 -8.83 9.76 31.89
CA GLY A 185 -10.06 10.38 31.39
C GLY A 185 -9.89 11.30 30.17
N ALA A 186 -8.70 11.37 29.55
CA ALA A 186 -8.49 12.20 28.35
C ALA A 186 -9.31 11.76 27.13
N PHE A 187 -9.79 10.51 27.10
CA PHE A 187 -10.58 9.96 26.02
C PHE A 187 -11.99 9.61 26.49
N PHE A 188 -13.00 10.20 25.84
CA PHE A 188 -14.41 10.01 26.19
C PHE A 188 -14.94 8.57 26.01
N HIS A 189 -14.27 7.77 25.19
CA HIS A 189 -14.68 6.40 24.84
C HIS A 189 -13.88 5.32 25.55
N TYR A 190 -12.91 5.70 26.39
CA TYR A 190 -12.19 4.77 27.25
C TYR A 190 -12.65 4.92 28.71
N ASP A 191 -12.34 3.91 29.51
CA ASP A 191 -12.49 3.96 30.96
C ASP A 191 -11.73 5.17 31.53
N GLU A 192 -12.29 5.84 32.54
CA GLU A 192 -11.66 6.96 33.26
C GLU A 192 -10.26 6.60 33.81
N THR A 193 -10.00 5.31 34.02
CA THR A 193 -8.71 4.78 34.46
C THR A 193 -7.69 4.57 33.35
N TYR A 194 -8.01 4.83 32.08
CA TYR A 194 -7.07 4.72 30.97
C TYR A 194 -6.04 5.85 31.03
N GLY A 195 -4.76 5.49 31.07
CA GLY A 195 -3.68 6.46 31.12
C GLY A 195 -3.00 6.54 32.49
N LEU A 196 -1.81 7.11 32.52
CA LEU A 196 -1.09 7.42 33.77
C LEU A 196 -0.80 8.91 33.91
N GLY A 197 -0.86 9.68 32.83
CA GLY A 197 -0.64 11.12 32.83
C GLY A 197 0.77 11.52 33.24
N ILE A 198 1.80 10.69 32.98
CA ILE A 198 3.17 11.13 33.27
C ILE A 198 3.51 12.26 32.29
N ALA A 199 3.51 13.50 32.80
CA ALA A 199 3.87 14.63 32.00
C ALA A 199 5.38 14.69 31.74
N VAL A 200 5.74 15.09 30.53
CA VAL A 200 7.14 15.29 30.16
C VAL A 200 7.68 16.49 30.95
N LYS A 201 8.73 16.28 31.76
CA LYS A 201 9.36 17.27 32.69
C LYS A 201 8.62 17.51 34.02
N GLU A 202 7.77 16.59 34.44
CA GLU A 202 7.18 16.66 35.78
C GLU A 202 8.20 16.30 36.87
N PRO A 203 8.29 17.06 37.97
CA PRO A 203 9.16 16.73 39.10
C PRO A 203 8.63 15.51 39.85
N LEU A 204 9.37 14.41 39.83
CA LEU A 204 9.06 13.18 40.53
C LEU A 204 10.02 12.95 41.70
N ARG A 205 9.49 12.58 42.87
CA ARG A 205 10.29 12.26 44.04
C ARG A 205 10.82 10.84 43.96
N ILE A 206 12.04 10.62 44.46
CA ILE A 206 12.68 9.30 44.48
C ILE A 206 11.86 8.29 45.29
N THR A 207 11.18 8.76 46.34
CA THR A 207 10.27 7.95 47.17
C THR A 207 9.11 7.35 46.39
N ASP A 208 8.72 7.97 45.29
CA ASP A 208 7.51 7.60 44.54
C ASP A 208 7.82 6.61 43.41
N LEU A 209 9.10 6.33 43.12
CA LEU A 209 9.52 5.41 42.05
C LEU A 209 8.95 3.99 42.20
N PRO A 210 8.86 3.39 43.40
CA PRO A 210 8.22 2.09 43.56
C PRO A 210 6.73 2.12 43.22
N THR A 211 6.04 3.21 43.56
CA THR A 211 4.63 3.42 43.23
C THR A 211 4.45 3.62 41.72
N LEU A 212 5.31 4.44 41.11
CA LEU A 212 5.35 4.67 39.67
C LEU A 212 5.55 3.37 38.89
N LYS A 213 6.50 2.55 39.33
CA LYS A 213 6.76 1.23 38.75
C LYS A 213 5.49 0.37 38.72
N LYS A 214 4.81 0.24 39.86
CA LYS A 214 3.57 -0.55 39.96
C LYS A 214 2.46 0.01 39.08
N ALA A 215 2.33 1.33 39.01
CA ALA A 215 1.33 1.99 38.19
C ALA A 215 1.57 1.73 36.69
N VAL A 216 2.82 1.81 36.23
CA VAL A 216 3.22 1.47 34.85
C VAL A 216 2.93 0.00 34.56
N GLU A 217 3.33 -0.92 35.43
CA GLU A 217 3.07 -2.36 35.24
C GLU A 217 1.58 -2.64 35.09
N ARG A 218 0.75 -2.06 35.96
CA ARG A 218 -0.71 -2.19 35.92
C ARG A 218 -1.33 -1.63 34.64
N GLN A 219 -0.89 -0.46 34.21
CA GLN A 219 -1.40 0.14 32.99
C GLN A 219 -1.03 -0.70 31.78
N VAL A 220 0.26 -1.01 31.63
CA VAL A 220 0.74 -1.76 30.46
C VAL A 220 0.18 -3.17 30.42
N SER A 221 -0.11 -3.82 31.55
CA SER A 221 -0.78 -5.13 31.56
C SER A 221 -2.20 -5.14 30.98
N ASN A 222 -2.83 -3.97 30.82
CA ASN A 222 -4.15 -3.86 30.18
C ASN A 222 -4.09 -3.91 28.65
N GLU A 223 -2.89 -3.93 28.05
CA GLU A 223 -2.74 -4.14 26.61
C GLU A 223 -2.97 -5.63 26.26
N PRO A 224 -3.84 -5.95 25.30
CA PRO A 224 -4.25 -7.34 25.01
C PRO A 224 -3.08 -8.22 24.55
N GLU A 225 -2.09 -7.61 23.91
CA GLU A 225 -0.90 -8.24 23.34
C GLU A 225 0.09 -8.75 24.40
N PHE A 226 -0.02 -8.28 25.64
CA PHE A 226 0.90 -8.67 26.72
C PHE A 226 0.30 -9.76 27.62
N ASP A 227 1.11 -10.76 27.92
CA ASP A 227 0.81 -11.82 28.88
C ASP A 227 1.43 -11.51 30.26
N ARG A 228 2.66 -11.01 30.26
CA ARG A 228 3.40 -10.63 31.47
C ARG A 228 4.16 -9.34 31.24
N VAL A 229 4.16 -8.45 32.23
CA VAL A 229 4.82 -7.14 32.16
C VAL A 229 5.67 -6.94 33.42
N LYS A 230 6.89 -6.41 33.24
CA LYS A 230 7.75 -5.93 34.31
C LYS A 230 8.33 -4.57 33.92
N ALA A 231 8.23 -3.59 34.82
CA ALA A 231 8.84 -2.28 34.64
C ALA A 231 10.11 -2.15 35.49
N GLN A 232 11.10 -1.46 34.95
CA GLN A 232 12.28 -0.99 35.66
C GLN A 232 12.26 0.52 35.59
N VAL A 233 12.20 1.17 36.75
CA VAL A 233 12.27 2.62 36.88
C VAL A 233 13.58 2.96 37.58
N GLY A 234 14.34 3.89 37.02
CA GLY A 234 15.59 4.36 37.58
C GLY A 234 15.80 5.85 37.33
N ILE A 235 16.77 6.42 38.03
CA ILE A 235 17.23 7.79 37.80
C ILE A 235 18.66 7.70 37.25
N ASN A 236 18.87 8.35 36.11
CA ASN A 236 20.18 8.47 35.49
C ASN A 236 21.00 9.57 36.17
N SER A 237 22.32 9.55 35.99
CA SER A 237 23.24 10.54 36.58
C SER A 237 22.95 12.00 36.19
N ASN A 238 22.27 12.22 35.07
CA ASN A 238 21.83 13.55 34.60
C ASN A 238 20.48 14.00 35.21
N GLY A 239 19.99 13.30 36.23
CA GLY A 239 18.69 13.58 36.85
C GLY A 239 17.50 13.22 35.96
N THR A 240 17.66 12.37 34.95
CA THR A 240 16.52 11.92 34.13
C THR A 240 15.97 10.58 34.57
N ILE A 241 14.64 10.43 34.51
CA ILE A 241 14.00 9.15 34.78
C ILE A 241 14.15 8.25 33.56
N SER A 242 14.71 7.06 33.77
CA SER A 242 14.69 5.97 32.80
C SER A 242 13.59 4.98 33.19
N LEU A 243 12.75 4.64 32.21
CA LEU A 243 11.76 3.60 32.35
C LEU A 243 12.02 2.53 31.30
N VAL A 244 12.15 1.28 31.71
CA VAL A 244 12.28 0.15 30.77
C VAL A 244 11.18 -0.83 31.06
N VAL A 245 10.34 -1.07 30.06
CA VAL A 245 9.29 -2.07 30.15
C VAL A 245 9.76 -3.35 29.46
N ARG A 246 9.72 -4.46 30.17
CA ARG A 246 9.92 -5.81 29.61
C ARG A 246 8.59 -6.51 29.60
N ALA A 247 8.12 -6.92 28.42
CA ALA A 247 6.84 -7.57 28.27
C ALA A 247 6.99 -8.88 27.48
N ARG A 248 6.21 -9.89 27.85
CA ARG A 248 6.07 -11.14 27.10
C ARG A 248 4.83 -11.05 26.22
N LEU A 249 5.01 -11.27 24.92
CA LEU A 249 3.91 -11.28 23.96
C LEU A 249 3.04 -12.52 24.16
N ARG A 250 1.72 -12.31 24.14
CA ARG A 250 0.73 -13.38 24.31
C ARG A 250 0.76 -14.37 23.14
N ALA A 251 0.81 -13.86 21.90
CA ALA A 251 0.75 -14.69 20.69
C ALA A 251 2.00 -15.56 20.48
N SER A 252 3.19 -14.98 20.63
CA SER A 252 4.47 -15.67 20.33
C SER A 252 5.20 -16.21 21.55
N GLY A 253 4.80 -15.79 22.76
CA GLY A 253 5.53 -16.09 23.99
C GLY A 253 6.92 -15.44 24.10
N LYS A 254 7.31 -14.62 23.11
CA LYS A 254 8.61 -13.94 23.03
C LYS A 254 8.67 -12.75 23.99
N GLU A 255 9.83 -12.51 24.59
CA GLU A 255 10.08 -11.31 25.37
C GLU A 255 10.51 -10.14 24.48
N VAL A 256 9.96 -8.95 24.78
CA VAL A 256 10.28 -7.69 24.12
C VAL A 256 10.69 -6.68 25.17
N ILE A 257 11.77 -5.95 24.89
CA ILE A 257 12.28 -4.87 25.74
C ILE A 257 11.92 -3.55 25.07
N LEU A 258 11.12 -2.75 25.76
CA LEU A 258 10.61 -1.45 25.33
C LEU A 258 11.24 -0.37 26.22
N PRO A 259 12.39 0.21 25.81
CA PRO A 259 12.98 1.31 26.54
C PRO A 259 12.16 2.59 26.33
N PHE A 260 11.85 3.28 27.42
CA PHE A 260 11.26 4.61 27.46
C PHE A 260 12.26 5.55 28.12
N ARG A 261 12.78 6.51 27.34
CA ARG A 261 13.74 7.51 27.80
C ARG A 261 13.12 8.90 27.68
N PRO A 262 12.17 9.26 28.55
CA PRO A 262 11.64 10.60 28.53
C PRO A 262 12.72 11.54 29.10
N GLN A 263 12.98 12.67 28.44
CA GLN A 263 13.87 13.69 29.00
C GLN A 263 13.13 14.44 30.12
N ILE A 264 12.91 13.77 31.26
CA ILE A 264 12.27 14.33 32.46
C ILE A 264 13.37 14.84 33.38
N ARG A 265 13.48 16.14 33.65
CA ARG A 265 14.43 16.64 34.66
C ARG A 265 13.87 16.38 36.06
N SER A 266 14.56 15.59 36.89
CA SER A 266 14.23 15.42 38.31
C SER A 266 14.69 16.64 39.10
N VAL A 267 13.86 17.12 40.03
CA VAL A 267 14.26 18.12 41.02
C VAL A 267 14.76 17.37 42.25
N GLN A 268 16.03 17.57 42.61
CA GLN A 268 16.58 17.06 43.87
C GLN A 268 16.01 17.91 45.02
N PHE A 269 15.34 17.24 45.97
CA PHE A 269 15.16 17.72 47.34
C PHE A 269 15.72 16.66 48.28
#